data_AF-A0A7X6PU95-F1
#
_entry.id   AF-A0A7X6PU95-F1
#
_cell.length_a   1.000
_cell.length_b   1.000
_cell.length_c   1.000
_cell.angle_alpha   90.00
_cell.angle_beta   90.00
_cell.angle_gamma   90.00
#
_symmetry.space_group_name_H-M   'P 1'
#
loop_
_entity.id
_entity.type
_entity.pdbx_description
1 polymer ?
#
loop_
_entity_poly.entity_id
_entity_poly.type
_entity_poly.pdbx_seq_one_letter_code
_entity_poly.pdbx_strand_id
1 'polypeptide(L)'
;MKKAGKLHLSLICLVLISLLCLSCESYKPKEASAVRGFKAFDARAREILSQMTLEEKIGQMTQPEQDKVLANSGDMQKYFIGSVLSGGDSDPVKDNSLVEWTNLYDRVQEEALKTRLMIPALYGIDAVHGHSNVLGAVMFPHNIALGCTRDPELVERIGQITAKEMRATGIHWTFAPAVTVPQDIRWGRTYEGFSEDPELVKVLAKAIVKGLQG
;
A
#
# COMPACT_ATOMS: atom_id res chain seq x y z
N MET A 1 32.16 56.89 -27.67
CA MET A 1 30.86 56.22 -27.95
C MET A 1 30.79 54.79 -27.36
N LYS A 2 30.91 54.62 -26.01
CA LYS A 2 30.89 53.27 -25.35
C LYS A 2 30.02 53.20 -24.07
N LYS A 3 29.17 54.20 -23.79
CA LYS A 3 28.35 54.25 -22.56
C LYS A 3 26.88 53.79 -22.73
N ALA A 4 26.34 53.76 -23.95
CA ALA A 4 24.93 53.41 -24.17
C ALA A 4 24.63 51.89 -24.06
N GLY A 5 25.58 51.02 -24.41
CA GLY A 5 25.37 49.56 -24.41
C GLY A 5 25.31 48.90 -23.02
N LYS A 6 25.97 49.48 -22.00
CA LYS A 6 25.96 48.92 -20.63
C LYS A 6 24.64 49.17 -19.90
N LEU A 7 23.93 50.25 -20.22
CA LEU A 7 22.66 50.58 -19.58
C LEU A 7 21.53 49.66 -20.07
N HIS A 8 21.51 49.32 -21.36
CA HIS A 8 20.54 48.37 -21.90
C HIS A 8 20.73 46.94 -21.36
N LEU A 9 21.98 46.48 -21.21
CA LEU A 9 22.24 45.14 -20.67
C LEU A 9 21.85 45.03 -19.18
N SER A 10 22.04 46.11 -18.41
CA SER A 10 21.64 46.16 -17.00
C SER A 10 20.12 46.21 -16.82
N LEU A 11 19.40 46.90 -17.71
CA LEU A 11 17.93 46.97 -17.68
C LEU A 11 17.29 45.64 -18.09
N ILE A 12 17.87 44.93 -19.07
CA ILE A 12 17.42 43.59 -19.50
C ILE A 12 17.64 42.56 -18.38
N CYS A 13 18.78 42.60 -17.67
CA CYS A 13 19.00 41.74 -16.50
C CYS A 13 18.01 42.01 -15.36
N LEU A 14 17.68 43.28 -15.08
CA LEU A 14 16.70 43.64 -14.04
C LEU A 14 15.28 43.17 -14.39
N VAL A 15 14.89 43.27 -15.67
CA VAL A 15 13.59 42.78 -16.16
C VAL A 15 13.54 41.25 -16.12
N LEU A 16 14.61 40.55 -16.51
CA LEU A 16 14.68 39.08 -16.44
C LEU A 16 14.65 38.55 -15.00
N ILE A 17 15.32 39.24 -14.05
CA ILE A 17 15.26 38.89 -12.63
C ILE A 17 13.84 39.12 -12.07
N SER A 18 13.15 40.20 -12.48
CA SER A 18 11.77 40.45 -12.07
C SER A 18 10.78 39.41 -12.62
N LEU A 19 11.00 38.89 -13.83
CA LEU A 19 10.19 37.83 -14.44
C LEU A 19 10.44 36.45 -13.80
N LEU A 20 11.66 36.19 -13.30
CA LEU A 20 11.99 34.98 -12.54
C LEU A 20 11.40 34.99 -11.11
N CYS A 21 11.18 36.18 -10.53
CA CYS A 21 10.50 36.29 -9.23
C CYS A 21 8.98 36.15 -9.33
N LEU A 22 8.38 36.43 -10.50
CA LEU A 22 6.93 36.31 -10.73
C LEU A 22 6.46 34.85 -10.98
N SER A 23 7.38 33.91 -11.22
CA SER A 23 7.06 32.48 -11.39
C SER A 23 7.29 31.64 -10.13
N CYS A 24 7.68 32.26 -9.00
CA CYS A 24 7.61 31.63 -7.69
C CYS A 24 6.18 31.72 -7.12
N GLU A 25 5.23 31.16 -7.87
CA GLU A 25 3.95 30.81 -7.27
C GLU A 25 4.25 29.69 -6.27
N SER A 26 4.17 30.03 -4.98
CA SER A 26 4.45 29.10 -3.89
C SER A 26 3.61 27.85 -4.12
N TYR A 27 4.25 26.72 -4.42
CA TYR A 27 3.58 25.43 -4.44
C TYR A 27 2.98 25.21 -3.05
N LYS A 28 1.67 25.46 -2.92
CA LYS A 28 0.93 25.08 -1.74
C LYS A 28 0.74 23.57 -1.86
N PRO A 29 1.38 22.75 -1.02
CA PRO A 29 1.05 21.33 -0.99
C PRO A 29 -0.45 21.23 -0.78
N LYS A 30 -1.11 20.45 -1.64
CA LYS A 30 -2.52 20.11 -1.48
C LYS A 30 -2.64 19.56 -0.06
N GLU A 31 -3.38 20.25 0.82
CA GLU A 31 -3.61 19.78 2.19
C GLU A 31 -3.99 18.31 2.08
N ALA A 32 -3.23 17.44 2.77
CA ALA A 32 -3.56 16.04 2.86
C ALA A 32 -5.01 15.99 3.34
N SER A 33 -5.91 15.45 2.49
CA SER A 33 -7.32 15.29 2.82
C SER A 33 -7.38 14.71 4.22
N ALA A 34 -7.97 15.44 5.17
CA ALA A 34 -8.08 14.98 6.55
C ALA A 34 -8.52 13.52 6.55
N VAL A 35 -7.77 12.66 7.24
CA VAL A 35 -8.06 11.23 7.33
C VAL A 35 -9.51 11.11 7.77
N ARG A 36 -10.36 10.61 6.87
CA ARG A 36 -11.79 10.48 7.16
C ARG A 36 -11.91 9.58 8.37
N GLY A 37 -12.58 10.06 9.42
CA GLY A 37 -12.80 9.27 10.63
C GLY A 37 -13.48 7.94 10.27
N PHE A 38 -13.21 6.90 11.05
CA PHE A 38 -13.70 5.53 10.79
C PHE A 38 -15.20 5.46 10.42
N LYS A 39 -16.03 6.24 11.13
CA LYS A 39 -17.49 6.28 10.92
C LYS A 39 -17.95 7.03 9.66
N ALA A 40 -17.05 7.68 8.93
CA ALA A 40 -17.40 8.45 7.74
C ALA A 40 -18.03 7.59 6.63
N PHE A 41 -17.83 6.26 6.67
CA PHE A 41 -18.37 5.32 5.70
C PHE A 41 -19.56 4.52 6.22
N ASP A 42 -19.99 4.70 7.48
CA ASP A 42 -21.03 3.90 8.13
C ASP A 42 -22.37 3.93 7.38
N ALA A 43 -22.80 5.09 6.90
CA ALA A 43 -24.08 5.23 6.18
C ALA A 43 -24.07 4.38 4.89
N ARG A 44 -23.01 4.50 4.10
CA ARG A 44 -22.82 3.71 2.87
C ARG A 44 -22.70 2.22 3.18
N ALA A 45 -21.94 1.85 4.21
CA ALA A 45 -21.80 0.46 4.61
C ALA A 45 -23.13 -0.16 5.03
N ARG A 46 -23.96 0.57 5.81
CA ARG A 46 -25.30 0.14 6.22
C ARG A 46 -26.24 -0.03 5.04
N GLU A 47 -26.20 0.89 4.08
CA GLU A 47 -27.00 0.80 2.86
C GLU A 47 -26.66 -0.47 2.06
N ILE A 48 -25.38 -0.74 1.80
CA ILE A 48 -24.95 -1.96 1.11
C ILE A 48 -25.35 -3.21 1.92
N LEU A 49 -25.07 -3.22 3.23
CA LEU A 49 -25.38 -4.36 4.10
C LEU A 49 -26.88 -4.68 4.15
N SER A 50 -27.74 -3.67 4.04
CA SER A 50 -29.20 -3.85 4.01
C SER A 50 -29.70 -4.53 2.74
N GLN A 51 -28.94 -4.43 1.64
CA GLN A 51 -29.26 -5.05 0.36
C GLN A 51 -28.74 -6.49 0.25
N MET A 52 -27.87 -6.93 1.17
CA MET A 52 -27.20 -8.23 1.10
C MET A 52 -28.07 -9.37 1.63
N THR A 53 -28.06 -10.50 0.92
CA THR A 53 -28.54 -11.79 1.45
C THR A 53 -27.61 -12.31 2.55
N LEU A 54 -27.98 -13.42 3.19
CA LEU A 54 -27.11 -14.06 4.19
C LEU A 54 -25.84 -14.61 3.53
N GLU A 55 -25.96 -15.22 2.36
CA GLU A 55 -24.88 -15.80 1.58
C GLU A 55 -23.87 -14.74 1.14
N GLU A 56 -24.35 -13.58 0.69
CA GLU A 56 -23.47 -12.45 0.35
C GLU A 56 -22.70 -11.95 1.59
N LYS A 57 -23.32 -11.93 2.77
CA LYS A 57 -22.65 -11.54 4.04
C LYS A 57 -21.57 -12.54 4.43
N ILE A 58 -21.86 -13.83 4.30
CA ILE A 58 -20.88 -14.90 4.55
C ILE A 58 -19.72 -14.80 3.55
N GLY A 59 -20.02 -14.56 2.27
CA GLY A 59 -19.01 -14.36 1.23
C GLY A 59 -18.06 -13.21 1.54
N GLN A 60 -18.59 -12.08 2.05
CA GLN A 60 -17.76 -10.95 2.47
C GLN A 60 -16.80 -11.27 3.64
N MET A 61 -17.10 -12.29 4.44
CA MET A 61 -16.26 -12.75 5.55
C MET A 61 -15.29 -13.88 5.15
N THR A 62 -15.26 -14.25 3.86
CA THR A 62 -14.46 -15.37 3.35
C THR A 62 -13.27 -14.85 2.54
N GLN A 63 -12.07 -15.35 2.87
CA GLN A 63 -10.82 -15.04 2.18
C GLN A 63 -10.09 -16.34 1.79
N PRO A 64 -10.29 -16.89 0.59
CA PRO A 64 -9.49 -18.00 0.08
C PRO A 64 -8.17 -17.51 -0.53
N GLU A 65 -7.26 -18.45 -0.75
CA GLU A 65 -6.18 -18.29 -1.71
C GLU A 65 -6.80 -18.00 -3.10
N GLN A 66 -6.30 -16.98 -3.81
CA GLN A 66 -6.72 -16.62 -5.16
C GLN A 66 -6.74 -17.81 -6.13
N ASP A 67 -5.75 -18.70 -6.07
CA ASP A 67 -5.56 -19.80 -7.01
C ASP A 67 -6.66 -20.85 -6.84
N LYS A 68 -7.08 -21.12 -5.61
CA LYS A 68 -8.15 -22.08 -5.29
C LYS A 68 -9.50 -21.59 -5.77
N VAL A 69 -9.79 -20.29 -5.60
CA VAL A 69 -11.07 -19.74 -6.04
C VAL A 69 -11.11 -19.49 -7.55
N LEU A 70 -9.98 -19.14 -8.17
CA LEU A 70 -9.89 -18.90 -9.62
C LEU A 70 -9.70 -20.18 -10.44
N ALA A 71 -9.39 -21.32 -9.80
CA ALA A 71 -9.33 -22.63 -10.46
C ALA A 71 -10.67 -23.05 -11.06
N ASN A 72 -11.78 -22.69 -10.41
CA ASN A 72 -13.12 -22.96 -10.89
C ASN A 72 -13.79 -21.65 -11.35
N SER A 73 -14.02 -21.53 -12.66
CA SER A 73 -14.78 -20.40 -13.20
C SER A 73 -16.17 -20.33 -12.56
N GLY A 74 -16.53 -19.16 -12.02
CA GLY A 74 -17.82 -18.96 -11.36
C GLY A 74 -17.79 -19.00 -9.83
N ASP A 75 -16.75 -19.57 -9.20
CA ASP A 75 -16.73 -19.76 -7.74
C ASP A 75 -16.69 -18.42 -6.98
N MET A 76 -15.95 -17.43 -7.48
CA MET A 76 -15.95 -16.08 -6.89
C MET A 76 -17.36 -15.47 -6.84
N GLN A 77 -18.16 -15.64 -7.89
CA GLN A 77 -19.52 -15.12 -7.94
C GLN A 77 -20.48 -15.95 -7.12
N LYS A 78 -20.40 -17.28 -7.24
CA LYS A 78 -21.26 -18.23 -6.55
C LYS A 78 -21.19 -18.05 -5.03
N TYR A 79 -19.99 -17.78 -4.51
CA TYR A 79 -19.75 -17.63 -3.07
C TYR A 79 -19.60 -16.17 -2.61
N PHE A 80 -19.80 -15.19 -3.50
CA PHE A 80 -19.76 -13.75 -3.18
C PHE A 80 -18.50 -13.31 -2.42
N ILE A 81 -17.35 -13.86 -2.84
CA ILE A 81 -16.07 -13.74 -2.13
C ILE A 81 -15.69 -12.27 -1.93
N GLY A 82 -15.51 -11.86 -0.67
CA GLY A 82 -15.17 -10.47 -0.32
C GLY A 82 -13.69 -10.17 -0.30
N SER A 83 -12.84 -11.19 -0.22
CA SER A 83 -11.40 -11.00 -0.28
C SER A 83 -10.70 -12.23 -0.84
N VAL A 84 -9.52 -12.05 -1.41
CA VAL A 84 -8.56 -13.12 -1.70
C VAL A 84 -7.20 -12.76 -1.11
N LEU A 85 -6.30 -13.74 -1.04
CA LEU A 85 -4.91 -13.51 -0.73
C LEU A 85 -3.97 -14.27 -1.66
N SER A 86 -2.73 -13.82 -1.75
CA SER A 86 -1.59 -14.63 -2.18
C SER A 86 -0.74 -14.96 -0.96
N GLY A 87 -0.56 -16.25 -0.68
CA GLY A 87 0.39 -16.74 0.31
C GLY A 87 1.84 -16.65 -0.19
N GLY A 88 2.77 -17.13 0.62
CA GLY A 88 4.22 -17.03 0.34
C GLY A 88 4.70 -17.84 -0.88
N ASP A 89 3.89 -18.77 -1.39
CA ASP A 89 4.16 -19.60 -2.57
C ASP A 89 3.12 -19.41 -3.70
N SER A 90 2.28 -18.38 -3.57
CA SER A 90 1.09 -18.15 -4.39
C SER A 90 1.33 -17.14 -5.51
N ASP A 91 2.35 -17.41 -6.34
CA ASP A 91 2.71 -16.58 -7.49
C ASP A 91 1.66 -16.70 -8.63
N PRO A 92 1.56 -15.70 -9.53
CA PRO A 92 0.78 -15.84 -10.76
C PRO A 92 1.24 -17.07 -11.57
N VAL A 93 0.28 -17.78 -12.17
CA VAL A 93 0.51 -19.10 -12.79
C VAL A 93 1.57 -19.09 -13.90
N LYS A 94 1.65 -18.00 -14.66
CA LYS A 94 2.52 -17.93 -15.84
C LYS A 94 3.97 -17.61 -15.46
N ASP A 95 4.17 -16.50 -14.75
CA ASP A 95 5.46 -16.08 -14.20
C ASP A 95 5.25 -15.08 -13.06
N ASN A 96 6.29 -14.84 -12.28
CA ASN A 96 6.27 -13.92 -11.13
C ASN A 96 6.61 -12.46 -11.54
N SER A 97 6.27 -12.03 -12.76
CA SER A 97 6.51 -10.65 -13.18
C SER A 97 5.45 -9.68 -12.67
N LEU A 98 5.80 -8.39 -12.56
CA LEU A 98 4.88 -7.30 -12.27
C LEU A 98 3.61 -7.34 -13.17
N VAL A 99 3.77 -7.63 -14.46
CA VAL A 99 2.65 -7.68 -15.41
C VAL A 99 1.66 -8.78 -15.04
N GLU A 100 2.15 -9.98 -14.71
CA GLU A 100 1.27 -11.09 -14.35
C GLU A 100 0.60 -10.87 -12.98
N TRP A 101 1.27 -10.19 -12.03
CA TRP A 101 0.63 -9.74 -10.80
C TRP A 101 -0.52 -8.76 -11.04
N THR A 102 -0.34 -7.77 -11.92
CA THR A 102 -1.40 -6.83 -12.28
C THR A 102 -2.55 -7.53 -13.02
N ASN A 103 -2.25 -8.43 -13.96
CA ASN A 103 -3.26 -9.25 -14.65
C ASN A 103 -4.07 -10.09 -13.66
N LEU A 104 -3.41 -10.68 -12.66
CA LEU A 104 -4.06 -11.46 -11.62
C LEU A 104 -4.99 -10.59 -10.76
N TYR A 105 -4.53 -9.41 -10.33
CA TYR A 105 -5.36 -8.45 -9.62
C TYR A 105 -6.59 -8.05 -10.43
N ASP A 106 -6.41 -7.68 -11.71
CA ASP A 106 -7.51 -7.28 -12.59
C ASP A 106 -8.52 -8.41 -12.76
N ARG A 107 -8.06 -9.65 -12.96
CA ARG A 107 -8.94 -10.83 -13.04
C ARG A 107 -9.77 -11.02 -11.76
N VAL A 108 -9.17 -10.89 -10.58
CA VAL A 108 -9.89 -10.97 -9.29
C VAL A 108 -11.00 -9.92 -9.22
N GLN A 109 -10.69 -8.68 -9.60
CA GLN A 109 -11.69 -7.60 -9.59
C GLN A 109 -12.79 -7.83 -10.62
N GLU A 110 -12.44 -8.22 -11.84
CA GLU A 110 -13.40 -8.54 -12.90
C GLU A 110 -14.38 -9.65 -12.48
N GLU A 111 -13.88 -10.69 -11.81
CA GLU A 111 -14.73 -11.77 -11.31
C GLU A 111 -15.66 -11.28 -10.18
N ALA A 112 -15.14 -10.53 -9.20
CA ALA A 112 -15.95 -9.98 -8.10
C ALA A 112 -17.07 -9.04 -8.59
N LEU A 113 -16.78 -8.22 -9.61
CA LEU A 113 -17.71 -7.26 -10.19
C LEU A 113 -18.81 -7.89 -11.06
N LYS A 114 -18.77 -9.20 -11.33
CA LYS A 114 -19.87 -9.93 -11.98
C LYS A 114 -21.00 -10.32 -11.02
N THR A 115 -20.84 -10.09 -9.72
CA THR A 115 -21.87 -10.37 -8.70
C THR A 115 -23.01 -9.34 -8.74
N ARG A 116 -24.17 -9.72 -8.18
CA ARG A 116 -25.39 -8.88 -8.15
C ARG A 116 -25.17 -7.47 -7.59
N LEU A 117 -24.40 -7.35 -6.50
CA LEU A 117 -24.09 -6.07 -5.85
C LEU A 117 -22.77 -5.45 -6.31
N MET A 118 -22.00 -6.14 -7.16
CA MET A 118 -20.72 -5.68 -7.70
C MET A 118 -19.77 -5.14 -6.61
N ILE A 119 -19.70 -5.84 -5.47
CA ILE A 119 -18.80 -5.46 -4.38
C ILE A 119 -17.37 -5.90 -4.78
N PRO A 120 -16.40 -4.98 -4.89
CA PRO A 120 -15.02 -5.34 -5.23
C PRO A 120 -14.38 -6.17 -4.12
N ALA A 121 -13.53 -7.12 -4.49
CA ALA A 121 -12.82 -7.96 -3.52
C ALA A 121 -11.59 -7.25 -2.97
N LEU A 122 -11.31 -7.40 -1.67
CA LEU A 122 -10.02 -7.02 -1.11
C LEU A 122 -8.93 -8.02 -1.50
N TYR A 123 -7.76 -7.56 -1.93
CA TYR A 123 -6.61 -8.42 -2.17
C TYR A 123 -5.56 -8.20 -1.08
N GLY A 124 -5.28 -9.23 -0.28
CA GLY A 124 -4.22 -9.25 0.74
C GLY A 124 -2.93 -9.95 0.29
N ILE A 125 -1.78 -9.49 0.77
CA ILE A 125 -0.48 -10.15 0.56
C ILE A 125 0.48 -9.92 1.72
N ASP A 126 1.42 -10.83 1.95
CA ASP A 126 2.53 -10.67 2.89
C ASP A 126 3.64 -9.75 2.34
N ALA A 127 3.42 -8.43 2.30
CA ALA A 127 4.47 -7.45 1.98
C ALA A 127 5.21 -7.01 3.26
N VAL A 128 5.88 -7.97 3.92
CA VAL A 128 6.39 -7.82 5.30
C VAL A 128 7.79 -7.20 5.41
N HIS A 129 8.52 -7.11 4.30
CA HIS A 129 9.83 -6.45 4.22
C HIS A 129 10.10 -5.90 2.81
N GLY A 130 9.11 -5.19 2.27
CA GLY A 130 8.99 -4.91 0.84
C GLY A 130 7.86 -5.73 0.22
N HIS A 131 7.58 -5.52 -1.07
CA HIS A 131 6.60 -6.33 -1.80
C HIS A 131 7.21 -7.67 -2.21
N SER A 132 7.60 -8.45 -1.20
CA SER A 132 8.62 -9.51 -1.29
C SER A 132 8.27 -10.70 -2.18
N ASN A 133 6.99 -10.88 -2.50
CA ASN A 133 6.58 -11.94 -3.41
C ASN A 133 6.83 -11.58 -4.87
N VAL A 134 7.00 -10.30 -5.21
CA VAL A 134 7.08 -9.85 -6.61
C VAL A 134 8.52 -9.81 -7.08
N LEU A 135 8.80 -10.48 -8.19
CA LEU A 135 10.14 -10.44 -8.79
C LEU A 135 10.55 -9.02 -9.17
N GLY A 136 11.67 -8.56 -8.62
CA GLY A 136 12.23 -7.22 -8.88
C GLY A 136 11.76 -6.13 -7.92
N ALA A 137 10.88 -6.44 -6.96
CA ALA A 137 10.57 -5.53 -5.86
C ALA A 137 11.77 -5.29 -4.93
N VAL A 138 11.76 -4.17 -4.22
CA VAL A 138 12.81 -3.86 -3.26
C VAL A 138 12.65 -4.74 -2.01
N MET A 139 13.73 -5.44 -1.66
CA MET A 139 13.81 -6.26 -0.46
C MET A 139 14.48 -5.46 0.66
N PHE A 140 13.72 -5.07 1.67
CA PHE A 140 14.23 -4.40 2.86
C PHE A 140 14.76 -5.41 3.88
N PRO A 141 15.64 -4.97 4.80
CA PRO A 141 15.99 -5.76 5.97
C PRO A 141 14.73 -6.14 6.77
N HIS A 142 14.69 -7.36 7.30
CA HIS A 142 13.63 -7.78 8.20
C HIS A 142 13.61 -6.95 9.49
N ASN A 143 12.47 -7.00 10.19
CA ASN A 143 12.16 -6.14 11.34
C ASN A 143 13.21 -6.17 12.45
N ILE A 144 13.87 -7.30 12.72
CA ILE A 144 14.95 -7.35 13.72
C ILE A 144 16.09 -6.38 13.39
N ALA A 145 16.47 -6.28 12.12
CA ALA A 145 17.50 -5.36 11.66
C ALA A 145 16.99 -3.91 11.67
N LEU A 146 15.72 -3.69 11.32
CA LEU A 146 15.09 -2.37 11.44
C LEU A 146 15.02 -1.91 12.90
N GLY A 147 14.77 -2.82 13.84
CA GLY A 147 14.82 -2.57 15.28
C GLY A 147 16.18 -2.06 15.74
N CYS A 148 17.27 -2.66 15.24
CA CYS A 148 18.64 -2.22 15.55
C CYS A 148 18.92 -0.77 15.12
N THR A 149 18.20 -0.24 14.13
CA THR A 149 18.38 1.16 13.69
C THR A 149 17.84 2.16 14.70
N ARG A 150 16.80 1.79 15.48
CA ARG A 150 16.02 2.68 16.35
C ARG A 150 15.53 3.95 15.63
N ASP A 151 15.33 3.88 14.31
CA ASP A 151 14.98 5.00 13.46
C ASP A 151 13.54 4.85 12.94
N PRO A 152 12.54 5.45 13.64
CA PRO A 152 11.16 5.41 13.18
C PRO A 152 10.95 6.15 11.85
N GLU A 153 11.74 7.18 11.54
CA GLU A 153 11.58 7.90 10.26
C GLU A 153 12.03 7.03 9.09
N LEU A 154 13.10 6.25 9.25
CA LEU A 154 13.51 5.24 8.28
C LEU A 154 12.42 4.19 8.07
N VAL A 155 11.86 3.66 9.15
CA VAL A 155 10.80 2.64 9.09
C VAL A 155 9.54 3.19 8.42
N GLU A 156 9.16 4.45 8.69
CA GLU A 156 8.05 5.10 7.98
C GLU A 156 8.32 5.22 6.47
N ARG A 157 9.53 5.65 6.07
CA ARG A 157 9.91 5.73 4.64
C ARG A 157 9.89 4.37 3.96
N ILE A 158 10.32 3.31 4.66
CA ILE A 158 10.23 1.93 4.16
C ILE A 158 8.77 1.58 3.88
N GLY A 159 7.86 1.82 4.84
CA GLY A 159 6.42 1.60 4.65
C GLY A 159 5.85 2.37 3.45
N GLN A 160 6.27 3.61 3.24
CA GLN A 160 5.84 4.42 2.08
C GLN A 160 6.32 3.83 0.75
N ILE A 161 7.54 3.30 0.69
CA ILE A 161 8.08 2.64 -0.52
C ILE A 161 7.34 1.33 -0.75
N THR A 162 7.19 0.48 0.28
CA THR A 162 6.43 -0.76 0.20
C THR A 162 5.00 -0.52 -0.30
N ALA A 163 4.30 0.48 0.25
CA ALA A 163 2.96 0.83 -0.21
C ALA A 163 2.92 1.25 -1.67
N LYS A 164 3.91 2.03 -2.14
CA LYS A 164 4.00 2.42 -3.57
C LYS A 164 4.21 1.20 -4.48
N GLU A 165 5.09 0.28 -4.09
CA GLU A 165 5.35 -0.94 -4.87
C GLU A 165 4.15 -1.88 -4.89
N MET A 166 3.44 -2.04 -3.77
CA MET A 166 2.19 -2.79 -3.73
C MET A 166 1.13 -2.21 -4.67
N ARG A 167 0.98 -0.88 -4.68
CA ARG A 167 0.04 -0.21 -5.59
C ARG A 167 0.39 -0.42 -7.06
N ALA A 168 1.66 -0.70 -7.40
CA ALA A 168 2.07 -1.02 -8.76
C ALA A 168 1.50 -2.36 -9.26
N THR A 169 1.21 -3.31 -8.37
CA THR A 169 0.51 -4.57 -8.70
C THR A 169 -1.00 -4.49 -8.52
N GLY A 170 -1.55 -3.32 -8.19
CA GLY A 170 -2.97 -3.13 -7.83
C GLY A 170 -3.33 -3.52 -6.39
N ILE A 171 -2.51 -4.34 -5.71
CA ILE A 171 -2.76 -4.83 -4.36
C ILE A 171 -2.67 -3.68 -3.35
N HIS A 172 -3.58 -3.69 -2.36
CA HIS A 172 -3.78 -2.55 -1.47
C HIS A 172 -3.99 -2.90 0.00
N TRP A 173 -3.81 -4.17 0.37
CA TRP A 173 -3.80 -4.63 1.75
C TRP A 173 -2.59 -5.54 1.97
N THR A 174 -1.79 -5.21 3.00
CA THR A 174 -0.66 -6.05 3.43
C THR A 174 -0.89 -6.59 4.83
N PHE A 175 -0.34 -7.77 5.10
CA PHE A 175 -0.29 -8.39 6.42
C PHE A 175 0.94 -7.93 7.23
N ALA A 176 1.23 -6.63 7.19
CA ALA A 176 2.34 -5.99 7.88
C ALA A 176 1.87 -4.80 8.74
N PRO A 177 2.56 -4.50 9.85
CA PRO A 177 3.76 -5.17 10.37
C PRO A 177 3.46 -6.35 11.31
N ALA A 178 4.43 -7.25 11.47
CA ALA A 178 4.49 -8.12 12.65
C ALA A 178 4.91 -7.28 13.87
N VAL A 179 3.97 -7.08 14.81
CA VAL A 179 4.19 -6.35 16.08
C VAL A 179 4.54 -7.28 17.24
N THR A 180 5.12 -8.43 16.91
CA THR A 180 5.51 -9.43 17.89
C THR A 180 6.67 -8.91 18.73
N VAL A 181 6.74 -9.37 19.98
CA VAL A 181 7.80 -9.05 20.93
C VAL A 181 8.52 -10.36 21.25
N PRO A 182 9.47 -10.82 20.42
CA PRO A 182 10.13 -12.12 20.64
C PRO A 182 10.81 -12.14 22.01
N GLN A 183 10.57 -13.18 22.80
CA GLN A 183 11.21 -13.38 24.12
C GLN A 183 12.15 -14.60 24.15
N ASP A 184 12.06 -15.45 23.13
CA ASP A 184 12.87 -16.64 22.97
C ASP A 184 13.33 -16.75 21.52
N ILE A 185 14.63 -16.57 21.31
CA ILE A 185 15.25 -16.54 19.98
C ILE A 185 15.17 -17.87 19.23
N ARG A 186 14.78 -18.96 19.91
CA ARG A 186 14.53 -20.26 19.27
C ARG A 186 13.27 -20.23 18.40
N TRP A 187 12.41 -19.22 18.57
CA TRP A 187 11.25 -19.05 17.71
C TRP A 187 11.67 -18.70 16.28
N GLY A 188 11.22 -19.51 15.31
CA GLY A 188 11.60 -19.37 13.90
C GLY A 188 11.20 -18.05 13.24
N ARG A 189 10.35 -17.23 13.88
CA ARG A 189 9.93 -15.91 13.40
C ARG A 189 10.53 -14.75 14.21
N THR A 190 11.57 -15.01 15.00
CA THR A 190 12.25 -13.96 15.80
C THR A 190 12.68 -12.78 14.93
N TYR A 191 13.11 -13.03 13.69
CA TYR A 191 13.55 -11.98 12.77
C TYR A 191 12.43 -11.04 12.32
N GLU A 192 11.16 -11.45 12.46
CA GLU A 192 9.98 -10.66 12.10
C GLU A 192 9.54 -9.71 13.21
N GLY A 193 10.01 -9.89 14.44
CA GLY A 193 9.82 -8.92 15.51
C GLY A 193 10.86 -7.80 15.46
N PHE A 194 10.47 -6.57 15.76
CA PHE A 194 11.42 -5.46 15.81
C PHE A 194 12.38 -5.56 17.01
N SER A 195 11.88 -6.03 18.16
CA SER A 195 12.67 -6.10 19.39
C SER A 195 11.98 -6.98 20.43
N GLU A 196 12.76 -7.46 21.41
CA GLU A 196 12.23 -8.01 22.67
C GLU A 196 11.67 -6.93 23.61
N ASP A 197 11.96 -5.65 23.34
CA ASP A 197 11.46 -4.50 24.08
C ASP A 197 10.13 -3.98 23.49
N PRO A 198 8.99 -4.09 24.22
CA PRO A 198 7.69 -3.64 23.73
C PRO A 198 7.63 -2.12 23.50
N GLU A 199 8.43 -1.30 24.18
CA GLU A 199 8.42 0.15 23.99
C GLU A 199 9.01 0.53 22.63
N LEU A 200 10.08 -0.15 22.20
CA LEU A 200 10.64 0.02 20.87
C LEU A 200 9.66 -0.49 19.79
N VAL A 201 9.04 -1.66 20.00
CA VAL A 201 8.04 -2.22 19.07
C VAL A 201 6.89 -1.24 18.86
N LYS A 202 6.36 -0.63 19.93
CA LYS A 202 5.29 0.38 19.85
C LYS A 202 5.66 1.57 18.95
N VAL A 203 6.89 2.07 19.08
CA VAL A 203 7.39 3.22 18.30
C VAL A 203 7.51 2.85 16.82
N LEU A 204 8.15 1.73 16.50
CA LEU A 204 8.39 1.32 15.12
C LEU A 204 7.13 0.81 14.41
N ALA A 205 6.23 0.13 15.14
CA ALA A 205 4.94 -0.31 14.63
C ALA A 205 4.06 0.90 14.21
N LYS A 206 4.06 1.97 15.01
CA LYS A 206 3.35 3.20 14.63
C LYS A 206 3.92 3.80 13.35
N ALA A 207 5.25 3.82 13.22
CA ALA A 207 5.93 4.39 12.06
C ALA A 207 5.63 3.63 10.77
N ILE A 208 5.75 2.30 10.77
CA ILE A 208 5.49 1.49 9.57
C ILE A 208 4.00 1.54 9.16
N VAL A 209 3.06 1.52 10.12
CA VAL A 209 1.62 1.67 9.83
C VAL A 209 1.33 3.02 9.18
N LYS A 210 1.93 4.10 9.69
CA LYS A 210 1.83 5.43 9.08
C LYS A 210 2.42 5.45 7.67
N GLY A 211 3.55 4.80 7.45
CA GLY A 211 4.16 4.68 6.13
C GLY A 211 3.30 3.92 5.13
N LEU A 212 2.69 2.81 5.57
CA LEU A 212 1.85 1.95 4.72
C LEU A 212 0.50 2.60 4.36
N GLN A 213 -0.11 3.32 5.30
CA GLN A 213 -1.48 3.82 5.14
C GLN A 213 -1.61 5.31 4.81
N GLY A 214 -0.55 6.11 5.05
CA GLY A 214 -0.58 7.57 4.95
C GLY A 214 -1.03 8.27 6.22
#